data_AF-X1FM70-F1
#
_entry.id   AF-X1FM70-F1
#
_cell.length_a   1.000
_cell.length_b   1.000
_cell.length_c   1.000
_cell.angle_alpha   90.00
_cell.angle_beta   90.00
_cell.angle_gamma   90.00
#
_symmetry.space_group_name_H-M   'P 1'
#
loop_
_entity.id
_entity.type
_entity.pdbx_description
1 polymer ?
#
loop_
_entity_poly.entity_id
_entity_poly.type
_entity_poly.pdbx_seq_one_letter_code
_entity_poly.pdbx_strand_id
1 'polypeptide(L)'
;NNTQPDPNYKQGLIWDIDEIWNKFATCIRKVISMIDPSSIAAITVTTFGVNGAPVDQEGKLLYPVISWQCQRTVPIMENIQKYIPPERLYAITGVTRFSFNTINTLIWLKENQPDT
;
A
#
# COMPACT_ATOMS: atom_id res chain seq x y z
N ASN A 1 10.03 0.81 -9.72
CA ASN A 1 9.23 1.81 -8.99
C ASN A 1 10.00 2.21 -7.76
N ASN A 2 10.04 3.50 -7.43
CA ASN A 2 10.73 4.03 -6.26
C ASN A 2 9.69 4.69 -5.34
N THR A 3 9.97 4.72 -4.04
CA THR A 3 9.17 5.51 -3.10
C THR A 3 9.49 6.98 -3.22
N GLN A 4 8.51 7.83 -2.93
CA GLN A 4 8.69 9.26 -2.79
C GLN A 4 8.61 9.67 -1.31
N PRO A 5 9.30 10.76 -0.90
CA PRO A 5 9.07 11.36 0.40
C PRO A 5 7.60 11.76 0.57
N ASP A 6 7.02 11.47 1.73
CA ASP A 6 5.68 11.94 2.07
C ASP A 6 5.73 13.44 2.41
N PRO A 7 5.00 14.30 1.67
CA PRO A 7 4.98 15.73 1.96
C PRO A 7 4.32 16.06 3.30
N ASN A 8 3.47 15.17 3.81
CA ASN A 8 2.67 15.37 5.01
C ASN A 8 3.23 14.62 6.23
N TYR A 9 4.32 13.85 6.08
CA TYR A 9 4.92 13.10 7.18
C TYR A 9 6.45 13.12 7.08
N LYS A 10 7.11 13.72 8.06
CA LYS A 10 8.58 13.81 8.10
C LYS A 10 9.21 12.41 8.08
N GLN A 11 10.16 12.18 7.16
CA GLN A 11 10.78 10.86 6.90
C GLN A 11 9.79 9.78 6.44
N GLY A 12 8.57 10.18 6.07
CA GLY A 12 7.57 9.30 5.50
C GLY A 12 7.95 8.90 4.08
N LEU A 13 7.58 7.67 3.71
CA LEU A 13 7.75 7.14 2.36
C LEU A 13 6.39 6.69 1.84
N ILE A 14 6.04 7.13 0.64
CA ILE A 14 4.79 6.80 -0.05
C ILE A 14 5.07 6.27 -1.46
N TRP A 15 4.11 5.54 -2.01
CA TRP A 15 4.07 5.20 -3.42
C TRP A 15 3.31 6.27 -4.19
N ASP A 16 3.97 6.90 -5.15
CA ASP A 16 3.28 7.76 -6.11
C ASP A 16 2.51 6.88 -7.11
N ILE A 17 1.20 6.76 -6.89
CA ILE A 17 0.33 5.88 -7.66
C ILE A 17 0.17 6.37 -9.10
N ASP A 18 0.16 7.69 -9.32
CA ASP A 18 0.07 8.26 -10.67
C ASP A 18 1.36 7.99 -11.45
N GLU A 19 2.53 8.12 -10.82
CA GLU A 19 3.82 7.77 -11.41
C GLU A 19 3.85 6.28 -11.80
N ILE A 20 3.42 5.39 -10.90
CA ILE A 20 3.39 3.94 -11.13
C ILE A 20 2.42 3.60 -12.28
N TRP A 21 1.22 4.18 -12.27
CA TRP A 21 0.20 3.96 -13.29
C TRP A 21 0.67 4.44 -14.67
N ASN A 22 1.28 5.63 -14.74
CA ASN A 22 1.81 6.17 -15.99
C ASN A 22 2.94 5.31 -16.56
N LYS A 23 3.83 4.78 -15.70
CA LYS A 23 4.87 3.83 -16.11
C LYS A 23 4.26 2.53 -16.63
N PHE A 24 3.27 1.99 -15.93
CA PHE A 24 2.56 0.77 -16.33
C PHE A 24 1.87 0.94 -17.70
N ALA A 25 1.07 1.99 -17.87
CA ALA A 25 0.37 2.28 -19.11
C ALA A 25 1.35 2.53 -20.28
N THR A 26 2.47 3.19 -20.02
CA THR A 26 3.52 3.42 -21.02
C THR A 26 4.19 2.12 -21.44
N CYS A 27 4.47 1.21 -20.50
CA CYS A 27 5.01 -0.10 -20.79
C CYS A 27 4.04 -0.91 -21.66
N ILE A 28 2.76 -0.97 -21.28
CA ILE A 28 1.72 -1.65 -22.06
C ILE A 28 1.67 -1.11 -23.50
N ARG A 29 1.58 0.21 -23.67
CA ARG A 29 1.51 0.82 -25.02
C ARG A 29 2.71 0.43 -25.89
N LYS A 30 3.92 0.40 -25.31
CA LYS A 30 5.14 -0.04 -26.01
C LYS A 30 5.06 -1.50 -26.42
N VAL A 31 4.62 -2.39 -25.52
CA VAL A 31 4.50 -3.82 -25.83
C VAL A 31 3.45 -4.05 -26.91
N ILE A 32 2.28 -3.41 -26.80
CA ILE A 32 1.20 -3.52 -27.79
C ILE A 32 1.66 -3.04 -29.17
N SER A 33 2.51 -2.01 -29.27
CA SER A 33 3.05 -1.56 -30.57
C SER A 33 3.97 -2.56 -31.27
N MET A 34 4.38 -3.63 -30.59
CA MET A 34 5.30 -4.66 -31.11
C MET A 34 4.60 -5.97 -31.47
N ILE A 35 3.29 -6.10 -31.22
CA ILE A 35 2.51 -7.31 -31.45
C ILE A 35 1.17 -6.97 -32.13
N ASP A 36 0.47 -7.98 -32.65
CA ASP A 36 -0.94 -7.82 -33.04
C ASP A 36 -1.81 -7.73 -31.77
N PRO A 37 -2.50 -6.61 -31.49
CA PRO A 37 -3.35 -6.48 -30.32
C PRO A 37 -4.45 -7.54 -30.25
N SER A 38 -4.90 -8.08 -31.38
CA SER A 38 -5.93 -9.13 -31.43
C SER A 38 -5.48 -10.45 -30.82
N SER A 39 -4.17 -10.65 -30.68
CA SER A 39 -3.57 -11.86 -30.09
C SER A 39 -3.51 -11.86 -28.55
N ILE A 40 -3.86 -10.74 -27.89
CA ILE A 40 -3.77 -10.60 -26.44
C ILE A 40 -4.96 -11.30 -25.78
N ALA A 41 -4.72 -12.48 -25.20
CA ALA A 41 -5.75 -13.25 -24.49
C ALA A 41 -6.02 -12.76 -23.07
N ALA A 42 -5.01 -12.20 -22.38
CA ALA A 42 -5.14 -11.76 -20.99
C ALA A 42 -4.06 -10.74 -20.60
N ILE A 43 -4.35 -9.96 -19.55
CA ILE A 43 -3.39 -9.11 -18.84
C ILE A 43 -3.49 -9.44 -17.36
N THR A 44 -2.35 -9.65 -16.70
CA THR A 44 -2.25 -9.88 -15.26
C THR A 44 -1.36 -8.82 -14.63
N VAL A 45 -1.77 -8.30 -13.48
CA VAL A 45 -0.98 -7.35 -12.69
C VAL A 45 -0.52 -8.03 -11.41
N THR A 46 0.76 -7.86 -11.07
CA THR A 46 1.32 -8.28 -9.79
C THR A 46 1.98 -7.08 -9.13
N THR A 47 1.82 -6.97 -7.82
CA THR A 47 2.38 -5.88 -7.00
C THR A 47 3.04 -6.47 -5.76
N PHE A 48 3.79 -5.62 -5.04
CA PHE A 48 4.09 -5.93 -3.65
C PHE A 48 2.78 -5.97 -2.86
N GLY A 49 2.68 -6.93 -1.93
CA GLY A 49 1.50 -7.05 -1.07
C GLY A 49 1.46 -5.98 0.03
N VAL A 50 0.42 -6.06 0.85
CA VAL A 50 0.24 -5.32 2.12
C VAL A 50 -0.07 -3.84 1.99
N ASN A 51 0.58 -3.11 1.08
CA ASN A 51 0.38 -1.67 0.90
C ASN A 51 -0.96 -1.37 0.22
N GLY A 52 -1.63 -0.34 0.70
CA GLY A 52 -2.90 0.16 0.19
C GLY A 52 -3.29 1.42 0.94
N ALA A 53 -4.35 2.08 0.48
CA ALA A 53 -4.96 3.21 1.15
C ALA A 53 -6.49 3.18 0.99
N PRO A 54 -7.24 3.81 1.91
CA PRO A 54 -8.68 3.96 1.76
C PRO A 54 -9.04 4.79 0.51
N VAL A 55 -10.21 4.51 -0.04
CA VAL A 55 -10.81 5.27 -1.15
C VAL A 55 -12.25 5.65 -0.79
N ASP A 56 -12.73 6.75 -1.36
CA ASP A 56 -14.15 7.12 -1.30
C ASP A 56 -15.02 6.28 -2.26
N GLN A 57 -16.31 6.61 -2.33
CA GLN A 57 -17.28 5.90 -3.17
C GLN A 57 -17.01 6.09 -4.65
N GLU A 58 -16.33 7.17 -5.02
CA GLU A 58 -15.90 7.52 -6.36
C GLU A 58 -14.55 6.89 -6.73
N GLY A 59 -13.90 6.20 -5.78
CA GLY A 59 -12.61 5.54 -5.97
C GLY A 59 -11.40 6.48 -5.87
N LYS A 60 -11.58 7.69 -5.34
CA LYS A 60 -10.49 8.63 -5.09
C LYS A 60 -9.78 8.25 -3.79
N LEU A 61 -8.45 8.29 -3.83
CA LEU A 61 -7.61 8.05 -2.64
C LEU A 61 -7.91 9.09 -1.56
N LEU A 62 -8.21 8.59 -0.35
CA LEU A 62 -8.39 9.42 0.85
C LEU A 62 -7.06 9.69 1.55
N TYR A 63 -6.06 8.83 1.34
CA TYR A 63 -4.70 9.01 1.86
C TYR A 63 -3.66 8.48 0.85
N PRO A 64 -2.42 9.01 0.82
CA PRO A 64 -1.34 8.43 0.03
C PRO A 64 -1.06 6.98 0.40
N VAL A 65 -0.70 6.14 -0.57
CA VAL A 65 -0.34 4.75 -0.27
C VAL A 65 1.01 4.71 0.45
N ILE A 66 0.98 4.42 1.76
CA ILE A 66 2.17 4.32 2.60
C ILE A 66 3.03 3.13 2.12
N SER A 67 4.32 3.39 1.88
CA SER A 67 5.27 2.34 1.53
C SER A 67 5.58 1.44 2.71
N TRP A 68 5.76 0.13 2.46
CA TRP A 68 6.25 -0.82 3.45
C TRP A 68 7.62 -0.45 4.05
N GLN A 69 8.39 0.39 3.36
CA GLN A 69 9.68 0.91 3.85
C GLN A 69 9.51 1.99 4.93
N CYS A 70 8.33 2.62 5.00
CA CYS A 70 8.07 3.67 5.96
C CYS A 70 7.96 3.11 7.38
N GLN A 71 8.72 3.68 8.31
CA GLN A 71 8.79 3.20 9.69
C GLN A 71 7.67 3.77 10.59
N ARG A 72 6.71 4.55 10.04
CA ARG A 72 5.69 5.26 10.85
C ARG A 72 4.77 4.34 11.67
N THR A 73 4.64 3.09 11.26
CA THR A 73 3.78 2.09 11.91
C THR A 73 4.52 1.20 12.91
N VAL A 74 5.84 1.38 13.10
CA VAL A 74 6.62 0.66 14.12
C VAL A 74 6.01 0.81 15.52
N PRO A 75 5.65 2.03 15.99
CA PRO A 75 5.05 2.18 17.31
C PRO A 75 3.71 1.45 17.46
N ILE A 76 2.93 1.32 16.37
CA ILE A 76 1.67 0.58 16.38
C ILE A 76 1.92 -0.91 16.57
N MET A 77 2.88 -1.47 15.84
CA MET A 77 3.25 -2.88 15.96
C MET A 77 3.74 -3.21 17.39
N GLU A 78 4.57 -2.35 17.98
CA GLU A 78 5.12 -2.53 19.33
C GLU A 78 4.05 -2.42 20.43
N ASN A 79 2.98 -1.67 20.17
CA ASN A 79 1.90 -1.42 21.13
C ASN A 79 0.57 -2.08 20.75
N ILE A 80 0.60 -3.05 19.83
CA ILE A 80 -0.60 -3.69 19.28
C ILE A 80 -1.41 -4.42 20.36
N GLN A 81 -0.79 -4.82 21.49
CA GLN A 81 -1.49 -5.39 22.64
C GLN A 81 -2.60 -4.50 23.22
N LYS A 82 -2.57 -3.18 22.95
CA LYS A 82 -3.66 -2.24 23.26
C LYS A 82 -5.00 -2.67 22.61
N TYR A 83 -4.93 -3.36 21.48
CA TYR A 83 -6.08 -3.78 20.67
C TYR A 83 -6.31 -5.28 20.70
N ILE A 84 -5.24 -6.06 20.57
CA ILE A 84 -5.29 -7.52 20.51
C ILE A 84 -3.99 -8.13 21.03
N PRO A 85 -4.04 -9.13 21.93
CA PRO A 85 -2.85 -9.86 22.34
C PRO A 85 -2.13 -10.42 21.11
N PRO A 86 -0.84 -10.14 20.92
CA PRO A 86 -0.26 -10.41 19.62
C PRO A 86 0.00 -11.90 19.33
N GLU A 87 -0.16 -12.79 20.33
CA GLU A 87 -0.24 -14.25 20.19
C GLU A 87 -1.58 -14.67 19.59
N ARG A 88 -2.67 -14.00 20.01
CA ARG A 88 -4.01 -14.20 19.45
C ARG A 88 -4.07 -13.69 18.01
N LEU A 89 -3.44 -12.56 17.71
CA LEU A 89 -3.35 -12.04 16.34
C LEU A 89 -2.66 -13.05 15.42
N TYR A 90 -1.54 -13.64 15.86
CA TYR A 90 -0.86 -14.70 15.11
C TYR A 90 -1.73 -15.95 14.95
N ALA A 91 -2.40 -16.40 16.01
CA ALA A 91 -3.27 -17.58 15.95
C ALA A 91 -4.46 -17.41 14.97
N ILE A 92 -4.94 -16.19 14.75
CA ILE A 92 -6.02 -15.90 13.79
C ILE A 92 -5.47 -15.81 12.35
N THR A 93 -4.33 -15.13 12.18
CA THR A 93 -3.87 -14.70 10.84
C THR A 93 -2.81 -15.60 10.23
N GLY A 94 -2.02 -16.31 11.05
CA GLY A 94 -0.81 -17.00 10.61
C GLY A 94 0.33 -16.07 10.17
N VAL A 95 0.16 -14.73 10.29
CA VAL A 95 1.11 -13.74 9.79
C VAL A 95 2.03 -13.25 10.92
N THR A 96 3.34 -13.28 10.67
CA THR A 96 4.35 -12.79 11.62
C THR A 96 4.29 -11.27 11.81
N ARG A 97 4.90 -10.77 12.89
CA ARG A 97 4.88 -9.36 13.25
C ARG A 97 5.84 -8.55 12.37
N PHE A 98 5.29 -7.88 11.36
CA PHE A 98 5.99 -6.88 10.57
C PHE A 98 5.34 -5.52 10.76
N SER A 99 6.14 -4.46 10.89
CA SER A 99 5.65 -3.10 11.12
C SER A 99 4.74 -2.64 9.99
N PHE A 100 5.04 -3.05 8.76
CA PHE A 100 4.27 -2.71 7.57
C PHE A 100 2.97 -3.52 7.37
N ASN A 101 2.65 -4.51 8.22
CA ASN A 101 1.40 -5.27 8.09
C ASN A 101 0.18 -4.33 8.03
N THR A 102 -0.78 -4.64 7.16
CA THR A 102 -1.93 -3.76 6.85
C THR A 102 -2.70 -3.32 8.09
N ILE A 103 -2.84 -4.19 9.10
CA ILE A 103 -3.51 -3.85 10.36
C ILE A 103 -2.85 -2.67 11.08
N ASN A 104 -1.51 -2.58 11.06
CA ASN A 104 -0.80 -1.48 11.71
C ASN A 104 -1.02 -0.17 10.96
N THR A 105 -1.07 -0.21 9.62
CA THR A 105 -1.41 0.95 8.79
C THR A 105 -2.83 1.43 9.05
N LEU A 106 -3.81 0.53 9.14
CA LEU A 106 -5.20 0.88 9.43
C LEU A 106 -5.37 1.51 10.81
N ILE A 107 -4.71 0.96 11.83
CA ILE A 107 -4.71 1.54 13.18
C ILE A 107 -4.01 2.91 13.17
N TRP A 108 -2.87 3.03 12.48
CA TRP A 108 -2.16 4.30 12.38
C TRP A 108 -3.03 5.39 11.75
N LEU A 109 -3.71 5.08 10.63
CA LEU A 109 -4.65 6.00 9.97
C LEU A 109 -5.76 6.41 10.94
N LYS A 110 -6.39 5.44 11.62
CA LYS A 110 -7.43 5.72 12.61
C LYS A 110 -6.96 6.63 13.75
N GLU A 111 -5.73 6.46 14.22
CA GLU A 111 -5.17 7.25 15.34
C GLU A 111 -4.68 8.65 14.91
N ASN A 112 -4.17 8.80 13.67
CA ASN A 112 -3.44 10.00 13.25
C ASN A 112 -4.13 10.79 12.14
N GLN A 113 -5.06 10.18 11.39
CA GLN A 113 -5.75 10.74 10.24
C GLN A 113 -7.23 10.28 10.24
N PRO A 114 -8.02 10.61 11.28
CA PRO A 114 -9.38 10.07 11.46
C PRO A 114 -10.39 10.54 10.41
N ASP A 115 -10.09 11.62 9.69
CA ASP A 115 -10.94 12.19 8.63
C ASP A 115 -10.62 11.65 7.24
N THR A 116 -9.69 10.68 7.14
CA THR A 116 -9.34 9.96 5.91
C THR A 116 -9.84 8.52 5.88
#